data_AF-A0A1H6KV62-F1
#
_entry.id   AF-A0A1H6KV62-F1
#
_cell.length_a   1.000
_cell.length_b   1.000
_cell.length_c   1.000
_cell.angle_alpha   90.00
_cell.angle_beta   90.00
_cell.angle_gamma   90.00
#
_symmetry.space_group_name_H-M   'P 1'
#
loop_
_entity.id
_entity.type
_entity.pdbx_description
1 polymer ?
#
loop_
_entity_poly.entity_id
_entity_poly.type
_entity_poly.pdbx_seq_one_letter_code
_entity_poly.pdbx_strand_id
1 'polypeptide(L)'
;MDGWDDLAFGRDAQAIAARIAAECTTFNLAALRDDPLGTLVRSTEITIEIEDGLAATGCGGGGYYRPSPPTIHLHPATSRRDNFTLLHELAHHLQQSHDQWGFALIDMTDRERREIEEAVCDQFAAQILMPVDDTDRHATSLHPADVMSGLFARSAASRSAALQRVREMLPEGARWLLAVADLDGVVTTSASTYDDPQPPKGFAQKGFRRVAAEAMESAVRREFHEGIEYKTGSVLDGMRVEAALDYEERYVFLALRPTTANGAGTWTFPPQECSNPACEKTFQAKQSSGRCENCQDFKCPHCQRCGCTAPATPTKCGTCFLPYTPAEMESGKHECW
;
A
#
# COMPACT_ATOMS: atom_id res chain seq x y z
N MET A 1 22.33 28.26 20.00
CA MET A 1 22.15 27.14 19.06
C MET A 1 20.69 27.12 18.75
N ASP A 2 20.33 27.37 17.49
CA ASP A 2 18.94 27.62 17.08
C ASP A 2 18.12 26.32 16.98
N GLY A 3 18.54 25.22 17.62
CA GLY A 3 17.82 23.94 17.69
C GLY A 3 17.89 23.03 16.45
N TRP A 4 18.51 23.48 15.36
CA TRP A 4 18.70 22.66 14.15
C TRP A 4 19.62 21.46 14.39
N ASP A 5 20.67 21.63 15.22
CA ASP A 5 21.59 20.56 15.58
C ASP A 5 20.89 19.44 16.36
N ASP A 6 19.97 19.80 17.27
CA ASP A 6 19.19 18.82 18.05
C ASP A 6 18.23 18.03 17.14
N LEU A 7 17.58 18.72 16.19
CA LEU A 7 16.71 18.10 15.20
C LEU A 7 17.48 17.14 14.28
N ALA A 8 18.66 17.57 13.80
CA ALA A 8 19.55 16.78 12.97
C ALA A 8 20.10 15.56 13.72
N PHE A 9 20.50 15.74 14.99
CA PHE A 9 20.96 14.64 15.86
C PHE A 9 19.86 13.62 16.11
N GLY A 10 18.63 14.09 16.38
CA GLY A 10 17.46 13.24 16.56
C GLY A 10 16.97 12.56 15.28
N ARG A 11 17.40 13.03 14.10
CA ARG A 11 16.94 12.59 12.76
C ARG A 11 15.41 12.61 12.64
N ASP A 12 14.78 13.58 13.30
CA ASP A 12 13.32 13.71 13.28
C ASP A 12 12.89 14.45 12.01
N ALA A 13 12.75 13.70 10.92
CA ALA A 13 12.34 14.22 9.62
C ALA A 13 11.00 14.99 9.68
N GLN A 14 10.09 14.57 10.56
CA GLN A 14 8.80 15.23 10.72
C GLN A 14 8.96 16.63 11.31
N ALA A 15 9.72 16.75 12.40
CA ALA A 15 9.98 18.03 13.05
C ALA A 15 10.84 18.95 12.18
N ILE A 16 11.82 18.41 11.46
CA ILE A 16 12.63 19.15 10.48
C ILE A 16 11.74 19.71 9.36
N ALA A 17 10.91 18.88 8.73
CA ALA A 17 9.99 19.32 7.68
C ALA A 17 9.00 20.38 8.16
N ALA A 18 8.45 20.21 9.38
CA ALA A 18 7.54 21.18 9.99
C ALA A 18 8.22 22.54 10.18
N ARG A 19 9.50 22.52 10.57
CA ARG A 19 10.29 23.72 10.76
C ARG A 19 10.62 24.42 9.44
N ILE A 20 11.04 23.67 8.42
CA ILE A 20 11.25 24.21 7.06
C ILE A 20 9.96 24.86 6.55
N ALA A 21 8.80 24.21 6.74
CA ALA A 21 7.51 24.78 6.37
C ALA A 21 7.19 26.05 7.15
N ALA A 22 7.44 26.09 8.47
CA ALA A 22 7.19 27.26 9.30
C ALA A 22 8.08 28.46 8.93
N GLU A 23 9.32 28.21 8.49
CA GLU A 23 10.29 29.24 8.08
C GLU A 23 10.15 29.62 6.59
N CYS A 24 9.34 28.88 5.82
CA CYS A 24 9.10 29.16 4.41
C CYS A 24 8.30 30.45 4.21
N THR A 25 8.95 31.49 3.69
CA THR A 25 8.33 32.77 3.33
C THR A 25 8.15 32.95 1.82
N THR A 26 8.81 32.11 1.04
CA THR A 26 8.87 32.19 -0.42
C THR A 26 7.61 31.68 -1.11
N PHE A 27 6.95 30.66 -0.54
CA PHE A 27 5.79 30.02 -1.15
C PHE A 27 4.55 30.10 -0.26
N ASN A 28 3.38 30.30 -0.87
CA ASN A 28 2.10 30.24 -0.17
C ASN A 28 1.72 28.77 0.08
N LEU A 29 2.05 28.26 1.26
CA LEU A 29 1.80 26.86 1.65
C LEU A 29 0.31 26.48 1.66
N ALA A 30 -0.59 27.43 1.92
CA ALA A 30 -2.03 27.16 1.85
C ALA A 30 -2.50 26.97 0.40
N ALA A 31 -2.00 27.78 -0.54
CA ALA A 31 -2.29 27.58 -1.96
C ALA A 31 -1.67 26.28 -2.51
N LEU A 32 -0.46 25.94 -2.04
CA LEU A 32 0.20 24.67 -2.39
C LEU A 32 -0.56 23.44 -1.91
N ARG A 33 -1.26 23.52 -0.77
CA ARG A 33 -2.11 22.42 -0.28
C ARG A 33 -3.24 22.09 -1.25
N ASP A 34 -3.87 23.12 -1.81
CA ASP A 34 -5.08 22.98 -2.63
C ASP A 34 -4.75 22.69 -4.10
N ASP A 35 -3.72 23.34 -4.63
CA ASP A 35 -3.30 23.24 -6.03
C ASP A 35 -1.75 23.36 -6.15
N PRO A 36 -1.00 22.28 -5.85
CA PRO A 36 0.46 22.30 -5.92
C PRO A 36 0.96 22.70 -7.31
N LEU A 37 0.46 22.03 -8.36
CA LEU A 37 0.90 22.26 -9.73
C LEU A 37 0.60 23.69 -10.18
N GLY A 38 -0.65 24.14 -10.08
CA GLY A 38 -0.99 25.47 -10.54
C GLY A 38 -0.31 26.56 -9.73
N THR A 39 -0.09 26.36 -8.43
CA THR A 39 0.66 27.31 -7.59
C THR A 39 2.11 27.39 -8.01
N LEU A 40 2.78 26.26 -8.24
CA LEU A 40 4.18 26.25 -8.64
C LEU A 40 4.42 26.75 -10.06
N VAL A 41 3.53 26.44 -11.02
CA VAL A 41 3.61 26.96 -12.39
C VAL A 41 3.53 28.49 -12.45
N ARG A 42 2.89 29.13 -11.46
CA ARG A 42 2.79 30.59 -11.34
C ARG A 42 3.96 31.22 -10.56
N SER A 43 4.87 30.41 -10.01
CA SER A 43 6.00 30.90 -9.22
C SER A 43 7.06 31.57 -10.10
N THR A 44 7.74 32.58 -9.56
CA THR A 44 8.94 33.17 -10.16
C THR A 44 10.23 32.52 -9.65
N GLU A 45 10.14 31.68 -8.62
CA GLU A 45 11.28 31.13 -7.87
C GLU A 45 11.72 29.76 -8.42
N ILE A 46 10.81 29.03 -9.07
CA ILE A 46 11.06 27.70 -9.58
C ILE A 46 10.30 27.48 -10.90
N THR A 47 10.93 26.77 -11.82
CA THR A 47 10.32 26.35 -13.10
C THR A 47 9.80 24.93 -12.99
N ILE A 48 8.67 24.63 -13.64
CA ILE A 48 8.13 23.26 -13.74
C ILE A 48 8.22 22.81 -15.20
N GLU A 49 8.91 21.70 -15.43
CA GLU A 49 8.98 21.03 -16.72
C GLU A 49 8.26 19.69 -16.64
N ILE A 50 7.29 19.47 -17.53
CA ILE A 50 6.54 18.21 -17.59
C ILE A 50 7.16 17.35 -18.70
N GLU A 51 7.67 16.19 -18.32
CA GLU A 51 8.39 15.29 -19.23
C GLU A 51 7.59 14.01 -19.48
N ASP A 52 7.23 13.79 -20.75
CA ASP A 52 6.56 12.56 -21.19
C ASP A 52 7.57 11.40 -21.25
N GLY A 53 7.47 10.49 -20.27
CA GLY A 53 8.27 9.26 -20.19
C GLY A 53 9.09 9.16 -18.90
N LEU A 54 9.03 8.01 -18.24
CA LEU A 54 9.77 7.75 -17.00
C LEU A 54 11.27 7.77 -17.24
N ALA A 55 11.96 8.83 -16.81
CA ALA A 55 13.41 8.72 -16.58
C ALA A 55 13.62 7.94 -15.28
N ALA A 56 14.49 6.93 -15.30
CA ALA A 56 14.85 6.16 -14.11
C ALA A 56 15.82 6.97 -13.24
N THR A 57 15.31 7.95 -12.49
CA THR A 57 16.13 8.93 -11.74
C THR A 57 16.43 8.56 -10.28
N GLY A 58 16.07 7.35 -9.84
CA GLY A 58 16.43 6.87 -8.49
C GLY A 58 15.61 7.45 -7.33
N CYS A 59 14.90 8.58 -7.51
CA CYS A 59 13.89 9.09 -6.59
C CYS A 59 12.49 8.72 -7.11
N GLY A 60 11.92 7.62 -6.59
CA GLY A 60 10.48 7.29 -6.68
C GLY A 60 9.81 7.14 -8.06
N GLY A 61 10.49 7.43 -9.17
CA GLY A 61 9.97 7.39 -10.54
C GLY A 61 8.95 8.49 -10.91
N GLY A 62 8.71 9.48 -10.03
CA GLY A 62 7.70 10.53 -10.28
C GLY A 62 8.26 11.84 -10.85
N GLY A 63 9.53 12.16 -10.58
CA GLY A 63 10.14 13.43 -10.94
C GLY A 63 11.55 13.58 -10.38
N TYR A 64 12.16 14.74 -10.56
CA TYR A 64 13.42 15.13 -9.94
C TYR A 64 13.62 16.66 -9.95
N TYR A 65 14.35 17.17 -8.96
CA TYR A 65 14.73 18.57 -8.86
C TYR A 65 16.14 18.86 -9.41
N ARG A 66 16.27 19.95 -10.15
CA ARG A 66 17.53 20.51 -10.64
C ARG A 66 17.75 21.92 -10.07
N PRO A 67 18.89 22.22 -9.44
CA PRO A 67 19.08 23.50 -8.76
C PRO A 67 19.50 24.68 -9.64
N SER A 68 19.97 24.45 -10.87
CA SER A 68 20.49 25.52 -11.72
C SER A 68 20.09 25.35 -13.19
N PRO A 69 19.16 26.18 -13.71
CA PRO A 69 18.23 27.00 -12.93
C PRO A 69 17.29 26.12 -12.07
N PRO A 70 16.72 26.63 -10.96
CA PRO A 70 15.77 25.88 -10.13
C PRO A 70 14.59 25.36 -10.95
N THR A 71 14.55 24.05 -11.17
CA THR A 71 13.58 23.39 -12.06
C THR A 71 13.13 22.07 -11.44
N ILE A 72 11.82 21.85 -11.37
CA ILE A 72 11.24 20.53 -11.06
C ILE A 72 10.84 19.89 -12.37
N HIS A 73 11.40 18.72 -12.64
CA HIS A 73 11.02 17.86 -13.73
C HIS A 73 9.98 16.86 -13.22
N LEU A 74 8.76 16.92 -13.74
CA LEU A 74 7.65 16.06 -13.37
C LEU A 74 7.40 15.02 -14.46
N HIS A 75 7.38 13.74 -14.09
CA HIS A 75 6.91 12.65 -14.94
C HIS A 75 5.46 12.31 -14.56
N PRO A 76 4.47 12.64 -15.40
CA PRO A 76 3.06 12.48 -15.03
C PRO A 76 2.69 11.03 -14.68
N ALA A 77 1.95 10.86 -13.59
CA ALA A 77 1.33 9.60 -13.22
C ALA A 77 -0.17 9.78 -13.02
N THR A 78 -0.57 10.30 -11.86
CA THR A 78 -1.97 10.60 -11.54
C THR A 78 -1.96 11.89 -10.76
N SER A 79 -2.94 12.78 -10.94
CA SER A 79 -2.97 14.10 -10.29
C SER A 79 -2.60 14.08 -8.81
N ARG A 80 -3.14 13.13 -8.03
CA ARG A 80 -2.85 12.99 -6.59
C ARG A 80 -1.42 12.51 -6.27
N ARG A 81 -0.78 11.73 -7.15
CA ARG A 81 0.64 11.35 -7.02
C ARG A 81 1.54 12.50 -7.46
N ASP A 82 1.18 13.15 -8.56
CA ASP A 82 1.92 14.28 -9.11
C ASP A 82 2.00 15.42 -8.09
N ASN A 83 0.90 15.68 -7.36
CA ASN A 83 0.85 16.61 -6.24
C ASN A 83 1.88 16.30 -5.14
N PHE A 84 2.04 15.02 -4.77
CA PHE A 84 3.03 14.61 -3.78
C PHE A 84 4.44 14.81 -4.32
N THR A 85 4.70 14.36 -5.55
CA THR A 85 5.99 14.54 -6.22
C THR A 85 6.39 16.01 -6.29
N LEU A 86 5.50 16.89 -6.73
CA LEU A 86 5.77 18.32 -6.82
C LEU A 86 6.19 18.93 -5.48
N LEU A 87 5.51 18.55 -4.39
CA LEU A 87 5.85 19.06 -3.06
C LEU A 87 7.11 18.40 -2.47
N HIS A 88 7.38 17.15 -2.82
CA HIS A 88 8.62 16.47 -2.48
C HIS A 88 9.82 17.17 -3.16
N GLU A 89 9.73 17.44 -4.45
CA GLU A 89 10.79 18.15 -5.18
C GLU A 89 10.92 19.63 -4.75
N LEU A 90 9.81 20.28 -4.40
CA LEU A 90 9.86 21.60 -3.76
C LEU A 90 10.61 21.57 -2.42
N ALA A 91 10.44 20.51 -1.64
CA ALA A 91 11.17 20.36 -0.39
C ALA A 91 12.68 20.21 -0.63
N HIS A 92 13.11 19.53 -1.69
CA HIS A 92 14.52 19.52 -2.09
C HIS A 92 15.03 20.93 -2.40
N HIS A 93 14.26 21.72 -3.14
CA HIS A 93 14.60 23.12 -3.40
C HIS A 93 14.77 23.92 -2.10
N LEU A 94 13.79 23.85 -1.20
CA LEU A 94 13.82 24.56 0.08
C LEU A 94 15.01 24.14 0.93
N GLN A 95 15.27 22.84 1.06
CA GLN A 95 16.41 22.30 1.80
C GLN A 95 17.75 22.82 1.27
N GLN A 96 17.93 22.87 -0.05
CA GLN A 96 19.20 23.36 -0.65
C GLN A 96 19.43 24.86 -0.46
N SER A 97 18.36 25.65 -0.28
CA SER A 97 18.44 27.08 0.02
C SER A 97 18.49 27.43 1.51
N HIS A 98 18.43 26.42 2.40
CA HIS A 98 18.29 26.64 3.83
C HIS A 98 19.62 26.54 4.57
N ASP A 99 20.26 27.69 4.81
CA ASP A 99 21.62 27.76 5.40
C ASP A 99 21.77 26.96 6.71
N GLN A 100 20.87 27.16 7.68
CA GLN A 100 21.00 26.51 9.00
C GLN A 100 20.87 24.98 8.92
N TRP A 101 19.95 24.48 8.09
CA TRP A 101 19.81 23.06 7.80
C TRP A 101 21.04 22.53 7.07
N GLY A 102 21.55 23.26 6.08
CA GLY A 102 22.77 22.93 5.37
C GLY A 102 23.98 22.78 6.30
N PHE A 103 24.11 23.64 7.31
CA PHE A 103 25.16 23.51 8.34
C PHE A 103 25.00 22.26 9.20
N ALA A 104 23.77 21.94 9.63
CA ALA A 104 23.49 20.76 10.45
C ALA A 104 23.78 19.43 9.72
N LEU A 105 23.86 19.46 8.39
CA LEU A 105 24.18 18.30 7.55
C LEU A 105 25.68 18.05 7.34
N ILE A 106 26.57 19.01 7.68
CA ILE A 106 28.00 18.95 7.34
C ILE A 106 28.70 17.72 7.93
N ASP A 107 28.33 17.33 9.14
CA ASP A 107 28.98 16.24 9.87
C ASP A 107 28.38 14.86 9.55
N MET A 108 27.37 14.79 8.67
CA MET A 108 26.75 13.52 8.27
C MET A 108 27.51 12.86 7.12
N THR A 109 27.51 11.53 7.09
CA THR A 109 27.98 10.81 5.89
C THR A 109 27.02 11.04 4.72
N ASP A 110 27.51 10.93 3.48
CA ASP A 110 26.68 11.10 2.27
C ASP A 110 25.42 10.23 2.28
N ARG A 111 25.53 9.00 2.82
CA ARG A 111 24.38 8.09 2.93
C ARG A 111 23.36 8.61 3.95
N GLU A 112 23.80 8.97 5.14
CA GLU A 112 22.90 9.45 6.20
C GLU A 112 22.23 10.75 5.82
N ARG A 113 23.01 11.67 5.23
CA ARG A 113 22.51 12.92 4.67
C ARG A 113 21.40 12.66 3.65
N ARG A 114 21.65 11.78 2.67
CA ARG A 114 20.65 11.46 1.64
C ARG A 114 19.40 10.82 2.25
N GLU A 115 19.57 9.90 3.20
CA GLU A 115 18.43 9.25 3.88
C GLU A 115 17.56 10.27 4.63
N ILE A 116 18.16 11.22 5.36
CA ILE A 116 17.39 12.24 6.09
C ILE A 116 16.79 13.30 5.17
N GLU A 117 17.52 13.77 4.14
CA GLU A 117 17.01 14.76 3.18
C GLU A 117 15.76 14.25 2.44
N GLU A 118 15.77 12.98 1.99
CA GLU A 118 14.62 12.33 1.35
C GLU A 118 13.45 12.15 2.32
N ALA A 119 13.73 11.72 3.56
CA ALA A 119 12.69 11.58 4.59
C ALA A 119 12.04 12.93 4.93
N VAL A 120 12.84 14.01 4.96
CA VAL A 120 12.34 15.38 5.16
C VAL A 120 11.48 15.82 3.97
N CYS A 121 11.85 15.50 2.73
CA CYS A 121 11.02 15.77 1.56
C CYS A 121 9.66 15.08 1.63
N ASP A 122 9.65 13.79 1.96
CA ASP A 122 8.41 13.01 2.12
C ASP A 122 7.52 13.59 3.22
N GLN A 123 8.11 13.95 4.37
CA GLN A 123 7.39 14.57 5.48
C GLN A 123 6.86 15.96 5.12
N PHE A 124 7.62 16.77 4.41
CA PHE A 124 7.17 18.08 3.96
C PHE A 124 5.95 17.95 3.05
N ALA A 125 6.04 17.10 2.01
CA ALA A 125 4.93 16.86 1.09
C ALA A 125 3.68 16.34 1.82
N ALA A 126 3.84 15.38 2.73
CA ALA A 126 2.74 14.83 3.52
C ALA A 126 2.09 15.89 4.42
N GLN A 127 2.87 16.73 5.11
CA GLN A 127 2.37 17.76 6.02
C GLN A 127 1.62 18.89 5.30
N ILE A 128 2.07 19.28 4.11
CA ILE A 128 1.39 20.31 3.31
C ILE A 128 0.07 19.77 2.76
N LEU A 129 0.07 18.58 2.14
CA LEU A 129 -1.13 17.98 1.54
C LEU A 129 -2.16 17.52 2.56
N MET A 130 -1.70 16.96 3.67
CA MET A 130 -2.53 16.34 4.70
C MET A 130 -2.15 16.94 6.06
N PRO A 131 -2.53 18.20 6.32
CA PRO A 131 -2.41 18.77 7.66
C PRO A 131 -3.24 17.93 8.63
N VAL A 132 -2.68 17.66 9.80
CA VAL A 132 -3.34 16.89 10.86
C VAL A 132 -3.22 17.66 12.17
N ASP A 133 -4.25 17.57 13.00
CA ASP A 133 -4.29 18.17 14.34
C ASP A 133 -4.39 17.09 15.44
N ASP A 134 -4.53 17.52 16.69
CA ASP A 134 -4.66 16.59 17.83
C ASP A 134 -5.99 15.81 17.79
N THR A 135 -7.03 16.36 17.16
CA THR A 135 -8.31 15.65 16.96
C THR A 135 -8.11 14.48 16.01
N ASP A 136 -7.39 14.67 14.90
CA ASP A 136 -7.05 13.61 13.96
C ASP A 136 -6.20 12.52 14.61
N ARG A 137 -5.22 12.90 15.43
CA ARG A 137 -4.37 11.94 16.17
C ARG A 137 -5.17 11.13 17.18
N HIS A 138 -6.05 11.79 17.93
CA HIS A 138 -6.94 11.12 18.86
C HIS A 138 -7.90 10.17 18.13
N ALA A 139 -8.54 10.64 17.06
CA ALA A 139 -9.43 9.84 16.23
C ALA A 139 -8.72 8.64 15.60
N THR A 140 -7.44 8.79 15.24
CA THR A 140 -6.63 7.70 14.68
C THR A 140 -6.47 6.55 15.67
N SER A 141 -6.31 6.85 16.96
CA SER A 141 -6.24 5.80 18.00
C SER A 141 -7.58 5.11 18.23
N LEU A 142 -8.69 5.75 17.82
CA LEU A 142 -10.02 5.20 17.93
C LEU A 142 -10.39 4.39 16.70
N HIS A 143 -10.39 4.97 15.50
CA HIS A 143 -10.81 4.31 14.25
C HIS A 143 -9.93 4.72 13.05
N PRO A 144 -8.74 4.09 12.86
CA PRO A 144 -7.77 4.52 11.84
C PRO A 144 -8.33 4.52 10.41
N ALA A 145 -9.25 3.59 10.08
CA ALA A 145 -9.86 3.52 8.76
C ALA A 145 -10.76 4.73 8.44
N ASP A 146 -11.47 5.26 9.44
CA ASP A 146 -12.30 6.47 9.25
C ASP A 146 -11.41 7.69 9.04
N VAL A 147 -10.30 7.77 9.77
CA VAL A 147 -9.33 8.86 9.58
C VAL A 147 -8.67 8.80 8.20
N MET A 148 -8.31 7.60 7.71
CA MET A 148 -7.81 7.44 6.34
C MET A 148 -8.83 7.94 5.30
N SER A 149 -10.10 7.55 5.45
CA SER A 149 -11.19 8.00 4.56
C SER A 149 -11.36 9.53 4.61
N GLY A 150 -11.45 10.09 5.82
CA GLY A 150 -11.59 11.52 6.02
C GLY A 150 -10.42 12.33 5.47
N LEU A 151 -9.18 11.85 5.64
CA LEU A 151 -7.99 12.51 5.10
C LEU A 151 -8.01 12.51 3.57
N PHE A 152 -8.37 11.38 2.96
CA PHE A 152 -8.49 11.27 1.51
C PHE A 152 -9.59 12.19 0.94
N ALA A 153 -10.71 12.34 1.67
CA ALA A 153 -11.83 13.19 1.28
C ALA A 153 -11.48 14.68 1.25
N ARG A 154 -10.68 15.14 2.22
CA ARG A 154 -10.36 16.57 2.43
C ARG A 154 -9.01 17.01 1.90
N SER A 155 -8.27 16.12 1.23
CA SER A 155 -6.94 16.41 0.68
C SER A 155 -6.83 15.99 -0.78
N ALA A 156 -5.86 16.59 -1.48
CA ALA A 156 -5.47 16.19 -2.82
C ALA A 156 -4.46 15.02 -2.82
N ALA A 157 -4.31 14.30 -1.70
CA ALA A 157 -3.34 13.22 -1.53
C ALA A 157 -3.89 11.86 -1.98
N SER A 158 -3.03 10.93 -2.37
CA SER A 158 -3.44 9.57 -2.76
C SER A 158 -3.91 8.72 -1.57
N ARG A 159 -4.66 7.64 -1.83
CA ARG A 159 -5.07 6.67 -0.79
C ARG A 159 -3.88 6.05 -0.06
N SER A 160 -2.79 5.78 -0.78
CA SER A 160 -1.54 5.32 -0.19
C SER A 160 -0.90 6.35 0.73
N ALA A 161 -0.97 7.64 0.37
CA ALA A 161 -0.47 8.71 1.21
C ALA A 161 -1.31 8.85 2.49
N ALA A 162 -2.65 8.78 2.38
CA ALA A 162 -3.54 8.79 3.54
C ALA A 162 -3.25 7.61 4.50
N LEU A 163 -3.00 6.42 3.96
CA LEU A 163 -2.61 5.25 4.76
C LEU A 163 -1.28 5.46 5.49
N GLN A 164 -0.24 5.95 4.81
CA GLN A 164 1.04 6.22 5.45
C GLN A 164 0.91 7.33 6.50
N ARG A 165 0.11 8.37 6.23
CA ARG A 165 -0.12 9.46 7.18
C ARG A 165 -0.77 8.97 8.46
N VAL A 166 -1.76 8.07 8.35
CA VAL A 166 -2.38 7.44 9.52
C VAL A 166 -1.39 6.53 10.26
N ARG A 167 -0.54 5.78 9.54
CA ARG A 167 0.51 4.95 10.14
C ARG A 167 1.46 5.77 11.02
N GLU A 168 1.85 6.95 10.57
CA GLU A 168 2.73 7.88 11.31
C GLU A 168 2.05 8.50 12.54
N MET A 169 0.72 8.67 12.49
CA MET A 169 -0.04 9.21 13.62
C MET A 169 -0.33 8.18 14.72
N LEU A 170 -0.17 6.89 14.42
CA LEU A 170 -0.39 5.84 15.41
C LEU A 170 0.66 5.92 16.52
N PRO A 171 0.26 5.73 17.80
CA PRO A 171 1.21 5.73 18.90
C PRO A 171 2.32 4.69 18.73
N GLU A 172 3.49 4.98 19.29
CA GLU A 172 4.59 4.01 19.36
C GLU A 172 4.11 2.71 20.04
N GLY A 173 4.48 1.56 19.46
CA GLY A 173 4.05 0.24 19.94
C GLY A 173 2.61 -0.14 19.58
N ALA A 174 1.85 0.71 18.87
CA ALA A 174 0.56 0.32 18.33
C ALA A 174 0.73 -0.85 17.33
N ARG A 175 -0.23 -1.77 17.31
CA ARG A 175 -0.16 -3.02 16.52
C ARG A 175 -1.31 -3.08 15.53
N TRP A 176 -1.11 -2.42 14.40
CA TRP A 176 -2.08 -2.32 13.32
C TRP A 176 -1.49 -2.82 12.00
N LEU A 177 -2.29 -3.57 11.26
CA LEU A 177 -2.13 -3.80 9.84
C LEU A 177 -3.10 -2.87 9.12
N LEU A 178 -2.58 -2.01 8.25
CA LEU A 178 -3.37 -1.09 7.46
C LEU A 178 -3.41 -1.59 6.00
N ALA A 179 -4.55 -1.43 5.33
CA ALA A 179 -4.68 -1.77 3.92
C ALA A 179 -5.65 -0.85 3.20
N VAL A 180 -5.44 -0.71 1.89
CA VAL A 180 -6.41 -0.19 0.93
C VAL A 180 -6.73 -1.31 -0.04
N ALA A 181 -7.99 -1.66 -0.18
CA ALA A 181 -8.44 -2.65 -1.15
C ALA A 181 -9.53 -2.06 -2.05
N ASP A 182 -9.64 -2.57 -3.27
CA ASP A 182 -10.85 -2.30 -4.08
C ASP A 182 -12.06 -3.07 -3.52
N LEU A 183 -13.24 -2.86 -4.12
CA LEU A 183 -14.49 -3.49 -3.69
C LEU A 183 -14.51 -5.01 -3.90
N ASP A 184 -13.62 -5.55 -4.74
CA ASP A 184 -13.43 -6.99 -4.93
C ASP A 184 -12.45 -7.59 -3.91
N GLY A 185 -11.91 -6.77 -3.01
CA GLY A 185 -10.99 -7.17 -1.95
C GLY A 185 -9.54 -7.29 -2.40
N VAL A 186 -9.17 -6.78 -3.57
CA VAL A 186 -7.79 -6.77 -4.05
C VAL A 186 -7.01 -5.66 -3.36
N VAL A 187 -5.98 -6.04 -2.61
CA VAL A 187 -5.14 -5.09 -1.88
C VAL A 187 -4.31 -4.25 -2.86
N THR A 188 -4.49 -2.93 -2.86
CA THR A 188 -3.70 -2.01 -3.69
C THR A 188 -2.45 -1.51 -2.98
N THR A 189 -2.53 -1.33 -1.66
CA THR A 189 -1.41 -0.96 -0.81
C THR A 189 -1.70 -1.35 0.64
N SER A 190 -0.65 -1.45 1.45
CA SER A 190 -0.73 -1.94 2.81
C SER A 190 0.49 -1.51 3.61
N ALA A 191 0.37 -1.47 4.93
CA ALA A 191 1.49 -1.30 5.83
C ALA A 191 1.25 -2.05 7.15
N SER A 192 2.32 -2.26 7.90
CA SER A 192 2.27 -2.75 9.27
C SER A 192 2.98 -1.76 10.19
N THR A 193 2.52 -1.66 11.44
CA THR A 193 3.22 -0.97 12.53
C THR A 193 4.00 -1.93 13.43
N TYR A 194 4.00 -3.23 13.12
CA TYR A 194 4.66 -4.26 13.94
C TYR A 194 5.11 -5.47 13.08
N ASP A 195 5.57 -6.54 13.73
CA ASP A 195 6.28 -7.65 13.08
C ASP A 195 5.44 -8.55 12.17
N ASP A 196 4.10 -8.58 12.32
CA ASP A 196 3.31 -9.37 11.39
C ASP A 196 3.39 -8.75 9.98
N PRO A 197 3.47 -9.60 8.94
CA PRO A 197 3.53 -9.14 7.56
C PRO A 197 2.26 -8.38 7.18
N GLN A 198 2.43 -7.36 6.35
CA GLN A 198 1.31 -6.61 5.81
C GLN A 198 0.48 -7.45 4.81
N PRO A 199 -0.82 -7.16 4.66
CA PRO A 199 -1.65 -7.79 3.63
C PRO A 199 -0.99 -7.71 2.24
N PRO A 200 -0.92 -8.83 1.49
CA PRO A 200 -0.15 -8.86 0.25
C PRO A 200 -0.78 -8.01 -0.85
N LYS A 201 -0.02 -7.01 -1.35
CA LYS A 201 -0.42 -6.19 -2.51
C LYS A 201 -0.66 -7.03 -3.76
N GLY A 202 -1.70 -6.66 -4.50
CA GLY A 202 -2.18 -7.32 -5.72
C GLY A 202 -2.91 -8.64 -5.47
N PHE A 203 -3.23 -8.95 -4.21
CA PHE A 203 -3.85 -10.21 -3.84
C PHE A 203 -5.27 -9.98 -3.32
N ALA A 204 -6.22 -10.78 -3.83
CA ALA A 204 -7.62 -10.71 -3.45
C ALA A 204 -7.84 -11.39 -2.09
N GLN A 205 -8.46 -10.66 -1.16
CA GLN A 205 -8.81 -11.16 0.17
C GLN A 205 -10.33 -11.30 0.26
N LYS A 206 -10.82 -12.54 0.42
CA LYS A 206 -12.26 -12.81 0.58
C LYS A 206 -12.87 -12.03 1.74
N GLY A 207 -12.14 -11.95 2.86
CA GLY A 207 -12.55 -11.16 4.01
C GLY A 207 -12.66 -9.67 3.70
N PHE A 208 -11.72 -9.11 2.93
CA PHE A 208 -11.76 -7.67 2.61
C PHE A 208 -12.90 -7.33 1.66
N ARG A 209 -13.21 -8.21 0.69
CA ARG A 209 -14.39 -8.05 -0.17
C ARG A 209 -15.69 -7.99 0.65
N ARG A 210 -15.82 -8.87 1.64
CA ARG A 210 -17.00 -8.88 2.52
C ARG A 210 -17.08 -7.62 3.37
N VAL A 211 -15.96 -7.22 3.97
CA VAL A 211 -15.87 -5.98 4.75
C VAL A 211 -16.15 -4.76 3.88
N ALA A 212 -15.71 -4.74 2.62
CA ALA A 212 -16.03 -3.68 1.67
C ALA A 212 -17.53 -3.57 1.42
N ALA A 213 -18.23 -4.70 1.23
CA ALA A 213 -19.67 -4.73 1.05
C ALA A 213 -20.42 -4.22 2.31
N GLU A 214 -19.97 -4.59 3.51
CA GLU A 214 -20.51 -4.07 4.77
C GLU A 214 -20.25 -2.56 4.91
N ALA A 215 -19.07 -2.09 4.49
CA ALA A 215 -18.68 -0.68 4.54
C ALA A 215 -19.50 0.23 3.60
N MET A 216 -20.20 -0.35 2.61
CA MET A 216 -21.14 0.39 1.75
C MET A 216 -22.35 0.92 2.52
N GLU A 217 -22.75 0.26 3.61
CA GLU A 217 -23.89 0.70 4.41
C GLU A 217 -23.46 1.67 5.52
N SER A 218 -22.34 1.38 6.18
CA SER A 218 -21.78 2.21 7.25
C SER A 218 -20.36 1.76 7.61
N ALA A 219 -19.61 2.60 8.33
CA ALA A 219 -18.31 2.19 8.87
C ALA A 219 -18.40 0.88 9.68
N VAL A 220 -17.44 -0.01 9.45
CA VAL A 220 -17.43 -1.37 10.01
C VAL A 220 -16.50 -1.43 11.18
N ARG A 221 -16.94 -2.03 12.29
CA ARG A 221 -16.08 -2.47 13.40
C ARG A 221 -16.55 -3.81 13.92
N ARG A 222 -15.75 -4.86 13.75
CA ARG A 222 -16.08 -6.20 14.25
C ARG A 222 -14.87 -7.11 14.39
N GLU A 223 -15.09 -8.30 14.96
CA GLU A 223 -14.12 -9.39 14.85
C GLU A 223 -14.03 -9.87 13.40
N PHE A 224 -12.80 -10.23 13.01
CA PHE A 224 -12.43 -10.61 11.67
C PHE A 224 -11.89 -12.04 11.73
N HIS A 225 -12.77 -12.98 11.36
CA HIS A 225 -12.50 -14.43 11.39
C HIS A 225 -12.15 -14.98 10.01
N GLU A 226 -12.31 -14.16 8.97
CA GLU A 226 -11.99 -14.54 7.60
C GLU A 226 -10.48 -14.69 7.38
N GLY A 227 -9.68 -14.03 8.22
CA GLY A 227 -8.22 -14.04 8.17
C GLY A 227 -7.63 -13.32 6.95
N ILE A 228 -6.34 -13.00 7.05
CA ILE A 228 -5.53 -12.46 5.94
C ILE A 228 -4.78 -13.62 5.33
N GLU A 229 -5.04 -13.91 4.07
CA GLU A 229 -4.34 -14.95 3.34
C GLU A 229 -3.06 -14.43 2.68
N TYR A 230 -1.97 -15.18 2.83
CA TYR A 230 -0.69 -14.86 2.22
C TYR A 230 -0.41 -15.74 1.01
N LYS A 231 0.52 -15.31 0.14
CA LYS A 231 0.91 -16.05 -1.07
C LYS A 231 1.44 -17.46 -0.77
N THR A 232 1.94 -17.67 0.45
CA THR A 232 2.39 -18.95 1.02
C THR A 232 1.25 -19.88 1.42
N GLY A 233 -0.01 -19.40 1.43
CA GLY A 233 -1.20 -20.11 1.92
C GLY A 233 -1.35 -20.13 3.43
N SER A 234 -0.45 -19.47 4.17
CA SER A 234 -0.70 -19.19 5.57
C SER A 234 -1.82 -18.16 5.70
N VAL A 235 -2.59 -18.27 6.78
CA VAL A 235 -3.68 -17.35 7.10
C VAL A 235 -3.42 -16.75 8.48
N LEU A 236 -3.44 -15.43 8.58
CA LEU A 236 -3.39 -14.70 9.84
C LEU A 236 -4.81 -14.36 10.29
N ASP A 237 -5.26 -14.99 11.37
CA ASP A 237 -6.60 -14.86 11.94
C ASP A 237 -6.55 -14.24 13.35
N GLY A 238 -7.67 -14.19 14.07
CA GLY A 238 -7.77 -13.64 15.42
C GLY A 238 -7.59 -12.13 15.43
N MET A 239 -8.20 -11.46 14.45
CA MET A 239 -8.09 -10.02 14.27
C MET A 239 -9.43 -9.34 14.55
N ARG A 240 -9.39 -8.04 14.80
CA ARG A 240 -10.52 -7.13 14.67
C ARG A 240 -10.26 -6.24 13.47
N VAL A 241 -11.31 -5.98 12.71
CA VAL A 241 -11.25 -5.10 11.54
C VAL A 241 -12.08 -3.86 11.80
N GLU A 242 -11.52 -2.74 11.37
CA GLU A 242 -12.17 -1.46 11.23
C GLU A 242 -12.07 -1.07 9.76
N ALA A 243 -13.18 -0.62 9.17
CA ALA A 243 -13.19 -0.27 7.77
C ALA A 243 -14.13 0.87 7.43
N ALA A 244 -13.73 1.64 6.43
CA ALA A 244 -14.50 2.76 5.89
C ALA A 244 -14.31 2.80 4.38
N LEU A 245 -15.39 3.07 3.64
CA LEU A 245 -15.24 3.42 2.23
C LEU A 245 -14.49 4.74 2.10
N ASP A 246 -13.75 4.86 1.02
CA ASP A 246 -13.22 6.14 0.61
C ASP A 246 -14.33 7.07 0.10
N TYR A 247 -14.02 8.37 0.04
CA TYR A 247 -14.97 9.40 -0.41
C TYR A 247 -15.52 9.17 -1.83
N GLU A 248 -14.77 8.47 -2.67
CA GLU A 248 -15.16 8.17 -4.05
C GLU A 248 -15.92 6.84 -4.18
N GLU A 249 -16.17 6.13 -3.07
CA GLU A 249 -16.86 4.83 -2.99
C GLU A 249 -16.30 3.76 -3.93
N ARG A 250 -14.99 3.80 -4.20
CA ARG A 250 -14.28 2.88 -5.11
C ARG A 250 -13.34 1.94 -4.37
N TYR A 251 -12.92 2.31 -3.17
CA TYR A 251 -11.97 1.56 -2.37
C TYR A 251 -12.42 1.55 -0.91
N VAL A 252 -11.99 0.54 -0.19
CA VAL A 252 -12.16 0.45 1.26
C VAL A 252 -10.80 0.63 1.94
N PHE A 253 -10.77 1.48 2.96
CA PHE A 253 -9.69 1.56 3.92
C PHE A 253 -9.94 0.53 5.02
N LEU A 254 -8.93 -0.27 5.35
CA LEU A 254 -9.00 -1.26 6.42
C LEU A 254 -7.89 -1.01 7.44
N ALA A 255 -8.24 -1.15 8.71
CA ALA A 255 -7.32 -1.19 9.83
C ALA A 255 -7.62 -2.45 10.66
N LEU A 256 -6.63 -3.34 10.76
CA LEU A 256 -6.76 -4.60 11.48
C LEU A 256 -5.82 -4.62 12.67
N ARG A 257 -6.28 -5.16 13.79
CA ARG A 257 -5.45 -5.40 14.97
C ARG A 257 -5.74 -6.75 15.60
N PRO A 258 -4.77 -7.38 16.25
CA PRO A 258 -4.97 -8.62 16.99
C PRO A 258 -6.04 -8.50 18.09
N THR A 259 -6.79 -9.57 18.32
CA THR A 259 -7.74 -9.68 19.45
C THR A 259 -7.04 -10.01 20.78
N THR A 260 -5.83 -10.57 20.72
CA THR A 260 -5.13 -11.09 21.90
C THR A 260 -4.29 -10.02 22.60
N ALA A 261 -4.17 -10.12 23.93
CA ALA A 261 -3.38 -9.20 24.75
C ALA A 261 -1.87 -9.22 24.40
N ASN A 262 -1.37 -10.36 23.91
CA ASN A 262 0.01 -10.51 23.45
C ASN A 262 0.26 -9.85 22.09
N GLY A 263 -0.80 -9.35 21.44
CA GLY A 263 -0.78 -8.55 20.22
C GLY A 263 -0.33 -9.27 18.95
N ALA A 264 -0.27 -10.61 18.93
CA ALA A 264 -0.02 -11.34 17.70
C ALA A 264 -1.33 -11.90 17.15
N GLY A 265 -1.51 -11.87 15.83
CA GLY A 265 -2.56 -12.64 15.20
C GLY A 265 -2.29 -14.14 15.31
N THR A 266 -3.32 -14.95 15.08
CA THR A 266 -3.24 -16.40 15.13
C THR A 266 -2.91 -16.95 13.75
N TRP A 267 -1.72 -17.53 13.60
CA TRP A 267 -1.31 -18.15 12.35
C TRP A 267 -1.92 -19.54 12.19
N THR A 268 -2.64 -19.75 11.08
CA THR A 268 -3.14 -21.06 10.67
C THR A 268 -2.58 -21.45 9.31
N PHE A 269 -2.49 -22.76 9.07
CA PHE A 269 -1.98 -23.33 7.81
C PHE A 269 -3.03 -24.31 7.26
N PRO A 270 -4.07 -23.79 6.58
CA PRO A 270 -5.17 -24.62 6.14
C PRO A 270 -4.71 -25.76 5.22
N PRO A 271 -5.26 -26.98 5.38
CA PRO A 271 -4.99 -28.07 4.45
C PRO A 271 -5.47 -27.69 3.05
N GLN A 272 -4.67 -28.05 2.05
CA GLN A 272 -4.91 -27.84 0.63
C GLN A 272 -5.14 -29.19 -0.02
N GLU A 273 -6.23 -29.31 -0.77
CA GLU A 273 -6.48 -30.47 -1.61
C GLU A 273 -5.77 -30.29 -2.95
N CYS A 274 -5.15 -31.36 -3.46
CA CYS A 274 -4.53 -31.31 -4.77
C CYS A 274 -5.60 -31.14 -5.84
N SER A 275 -5.50 -30.07 -6.64
CA SER A 275 -6.41 -29.81 -7.77
C SER A 275 -6.36 -30.87 -8.89
N ASN A 276 -5.39 -31.80 -8.86
CA ASN A 276 -5.35 -32.94 -9.77
C ASN A 276 -6.21 -34.09 -9.20
N PRO A 277 -7.35 -34.45 -9.85
CA PRO A 277 -8.24 -35.50 -9.36
C PRO A 277 -7.56 -36.87 -9.24
N ALA A 278 -6.48 -37.13 -9.98
CA ALA A 278 -5.75 -38.39 -9.88
C ALA A 278 -4.79 -38.47 -8.68
N CYS A 279 -4.49 -37.35 -8.02
CA CYS A 279 -3.56 -37.32 -6.88
C CYS A 279 -4.29 -37.58 -5.56
N GLU A 280 -5.45 -36.92 -5.35
CA GLU A 280 -6.30 -37.05 -4.15
C GLU A 280 -5.57 -36.80 -2.81
N LYS A 281 -4.38 -36.21 -2.84
CA LYS A 281 -3.61 -35.90 -1.64
C LYS A 281 -3.97 -34.52 -1.09
N THR A 282 -4.10 -34.46 0.23
CA THR A 282 -4.16 -33.22 1.00
C THR A 282 -2.78 -32.92 1.56
N PHE A 283 -2.36 -31.65 1.53
CA PHE A 283 -1.08 -31.20 2.05
C PHE A 283 -1.21 -29.82 2.70
N GLN A 284 -0.27 -29.44 3.57
CA GLN A 284 -0.24 -28.08 4.10
C GLN A 284 0.46 -27.14 3.12
N ALA A 285 -0.01 -25.91 2.98
CA ALA A 285 0.55 -24.95 2.03
C ALA A 285 2.08 -24.73 2.20
N LYS A 286 2.60 -24.82 3.43
CA LYS A 286 4.04 -24.77 3.73
C LYS A 286 4.89 -25.88 3.07
N GLN A 287 4.26 -26.97 2.66
CA GLN A 287 4.91 -28.09 1.97
C GLN A 287 4.96 -27.87 0.45
N SER A 288 4.21 -26.90 -0.06
CA SER A 288 4.17 -26.55 -1.49
C SER A 288 5.37 -25.69 -1.88
N SER A 289 5.79 -25.80 -3.14
CA SER A 289 6.75 -24.88 -3.76
C SER A 289 6.12 -23.54 -4.17
N GLY A 290 4.84 -23.32 -3.86
CA GLY A 290 4.11 -22.08 -4.10
C GLY A 290 2.89 -22.25 -5.01
N ARG A 291 2.21 -21.12 -5.27
CA ARG A 291 1.08 -21.05 -6.20
C ARG A 291 1.55 -21.02 -7.66
N CYS A 292 0.74 -21.57 -8.56
CA CYS A 292 0.96 -21.47 -10.00
C CYS A 292 0.62 -20.06 -10.50
N GLU A 293 1.47 -19.47 -11.33
CA GLU A 293 1.23 -18.12 -11.87
C GLU A 293 -0.05 -18.03 -12.72
N ASN A 294 -0.45 -19.12 -13.38
CA ASN A 294 -1.59 -19.14 -14.29
C ASN A 294 -2.93 -19.44 -13.61
N CYS A 295 -3.05 -20.54 -12.84
CA CYS A 295 -4.31 -20.88 -12.14
C CYS A 295 -4.37 -20.41 -10.69
N GLN A 296 -3.28 -19.88 -10.13
CA GLN A 296 -3.15 -19.52 -8.71
C GLN A 296 -3.29 -20.70 -7.73
N ASP A 297 -3.57 -21.93 -8.15
CA ASP A 297 -3.57 -23.10 -7.25
C ASP A 297 -2.18 -23.45 -6.72
N PHE A 298 -2.12 -24.05 -5.52
CA PHE A 298 -0.87 -24.58 -4.98
C PHE A 298 -0.33 -25.72 -5.83
N LYS A 299 0.98 -25.68 -6.11
CA LYS A 299 1.70 -26.82 -6.67
C LYS A 299 1.71 -27.92 -5.62
N CYS A 300 1.10 -29.06 -5.93
CA CYS A 300 1.05 -30.18 -5.00
C CYS A 300 2.45 -30.76 -4.81
N PRO A 301 2.96 -30.91 -3.58
CA PRO A 301 4.28 -31.48 -3.34
C PRO A 301 4.41 -32.95 -3.76
N HIS A 302 3.29 -33.68 -3.83
CA HIS A 302 3.28 -35.10 -4.16
C HIS A 302 3.37 -35.38 -5.66
N CYS A 303 2.63 -34.62 -6.49
CA CYS A 303 2.59 -34.84 -7.94
C CYS A 303 3.18 -33.68 -8.75
N GLN A 304 3.63 -32.61 -8.09
CA GLN A 304 4.23 -31.40 -8.70
C GLN A 304 3.33 -30.74 -9.76
N ARG A 305 2.00 -30.93 -9.63
CA ARG A 305 0.98 -30.39 -10.51
C ARG A 305 0.09 -29.39 -9.77
N CYS A 306 -0.46 -28.45 -10.51
CA CYS A 306 -1.53 -27.52 -10.10
C CYS A 306 -2.79 -27.76 -10.96
N GLY A 307 -3.84 -26.96 -10.76
CA GLY A 307 -5.09 -27.03 -11.53
C GLY A 307 -4.92 -26.93 -13.05
N CYS A 308 -3.99 -26.10 -13.55
CA CYS A 308 -3.69 -26.01 -14.98
C CYS A 308 -3.20 -27.33 -15.60
N THR A 309 -2.55 -28.16 -14.79
CA THR A 309 -1.93 -29.42 -15.22
C THR A 309 -2.78 -30.63 -14.82
N ALA A 310 -3.95 -30.40 -14.23
CA ALA A 310 -4.93 -31.43 -14.02
C ALA A 310 -5.49 -31.83 -15.40
N PRO A 311 -5.46 -33.13 -15.77
CA PRO A 311 -6.16 -33.56 -16.96
C PRO A 311 -7.64 -33.22 -16.80
N ALA A 312 -8.28 -32.74 -17.87
CA ALA A 312 -9.73 -32.50 -17.87
C ALA A 312 -10.45 -33.75 -17.39
N THR A 313 -11.48 -33.58 -16.57
CA THR A 313 -12.31 -34.70 -16.14
C THR A 313 -12.85 -35.39 -17.39
N PRO A 314 -12.54 -36.67 -17.63
CA PRO A 314 -12.93 -37.30 -18.88
C PRO A 314 -14.46 -37.34 -18.94
N THR A 315 -15.02 -36.82 -20.03
CA THR A 315 -16.45 -36.92 -20.30
C THR A 315 -16.85 -38.39 -20.25
N LYS A 316 -17.90 -38.72 -19.50
CA LYS A 316 -18.37 -40.10 -19.36
C LYS A 316 -19.58 -40.34 -20.24
N CYS A 317 -19.70 -41.56 -20.75
CA CYS A 317 -20.89 -41.99 -21.46
C CYS A 317 -22.11 -42.02 -20.55
N GLY A 318 -23.22 -41.41 -20.98
CA GLY A 318 -24.47 -41.39 -20.23
C GLY A 318 -25.15 -42.76 -20.07
N THR A 319 -24.72 -43.75 -20.87
CA THR A 319 -25.29 -45.11 -20.88
C THR A 319 -24.45 -46.10 -20.08
N CYS A 320 -23.13 -46.16 -20.30
CA CYS A 320 -22.25 -47.13 -19.64
C CYS A 320 -21.34 -46.52 -18.56
N PHE A 321 -21.35 -45.20 -18.39
CA PHE A 321 -20.54 -44.44 -17.42
C PHE A 321 -19.02 -44.57 -17.57
N LEU A 322 -18.52 -45.18 -18.66
CA LEU A 322 -17.10 -45.22 -18.98
C LEU A 322 -16.62 -43.87 -19.54
N PRO A 323 -15.38 -43.45 -19.22
CA PRO A 323 -14.78 -42.24 -19.78
C PRO A 323 -14.51 -42.41 -21.29
N TYR A 324 -14.84 -41.40 -22.09
CA TYR A 324 -14.45 -41.39 -23.50
C TYR A 324 -12.94 -41.25 -23.65
N THR A 325 -12.38 -42.02 -24.56
CA THR A 325 -11.05 -41.77 -25.10
C THR A 325 -11.07 -40.55 -26.03
N PRO A 326 -9.91 -39.88 -26.25
CA PRO A 326 -9.82 -38.77 -27.20
C PRO A 326 -10.31 -39.13 -28.62
N ALA A 327 -10.06 -40.36 -29.07
CA ALA A 327 -10.49 -40.84 -30.39
C ALA A 327 -12.01 -41.01 -30.49
N GLU A 328 -12.68 -41.41 -29.42
CA GLU A 328 -14.15 -41.53 -29.37
C GLU A 328 -14.82 -40.16 -29.35
N MET A 329 -14.24 -39.19 -28.63
CA MET A 329 -14.71 -37.80 -28.65
C MET A 329 -14.57 -37.16 -30.02
N GLU A 330 -13.47 -37.41 -30.73
CA GLU A 330 -13.21 -36.84 -32.06
C GLU A 330 -14.04 -37.51 -33.15
N SER A 331 -14.26 -38.82 -33.06
CA SER A 331 -15.03 -39.57 -34.05
C SER A 331 -16.54 -39.53 -33.83
N GLY A 332 -17.00 -39.14 -32.62
CA GLY A 332 -18.40 -39.22 -32.21
C GLY A 332 -18.92 -40.65 -32.06
N LYS A 333 -18.05 -41.66 -32.09
CA LYS A 333 -18.39 -43.08 -32.01
C LYS A 333 -17.92 -43.65 -30.68
N HIS A 334 -18.77 -44.43 -30.03
CA HIS A 334 -18.49 -45.12 -28.78
C HIS A 334 -19.25 -46.44 -28.82
N GLU A 335 -18.83 -47.46 -28.07
CA GLU A 335 -19.46 -48.78 -28.14
C GLU A 335 -20.98 -48.77 -27.83
N CYS A 336 -21.47 -47.71 -27.16
CA CYS A 336 -22.89 -47.50 -26.90
C CYS A 336 -23.70 -46.89 -28.06
N TRP A 337 -23.09 -46.46 -29.18
CA TRP A 337 -23.77 -45.83 -30.31
C TRP A 337 -23.11 -45.98 -31.68
#